data_AF-A0A367XPE1-F1
#
_entry.id   AF-A0A367XPE1-F1
#
_cell.length_a   1.000
_cell.length_b   1.000
_cell.length_c   1.000
_cell.angle_alpha   90.00
_cell.angle_beta   90.00
_cell.angle_gamma   90.00
#
_symmetry.space_group_name_H-M   'P 1'
#
loop_
_entity.id
_entity.type
_entity.pdbx_description
1 polymer ?
#
loop_
_entity_poly.entity_id
_entity_poly.type
_entity_poly.pdbx_seq_one_letter_code
_entity_poly.pdbx_strand_id
1 'polypeptide(L)'
;MPVPFEGLLPYAIMTAFFGLAGHGVQFIRYWDNGWKNDRYNLDEWDLKMIARDLLLTGVKRGQSTDPVAPESFKTAQKIEQRYWTPYRDEYFILRERLFRGYAFGEWDFS
;
A
#
# COMPACT_ATOMS: atom_id res chain seq x y z
N MET A 1 -43.53 -19.67 -14.40
CA MET A 1 -42.87 -20.54 -13.39
C MET A 1 -42.08 -19.61 -12.49
N PRO A 2 -42.27 -19.59 -11.15
CA PRO A 2 -41.49 -18.73 -10.26
C PRO A 2 -40.01 -19.14 -10.26
N VAL A 3 -39.12 -18.19 -10.00
CA VAL A 3 -37.67 -18.41 -9.96
C VAL A 3 -37.32 -19.35 -8.78
N PRO A 4 -36.47 -20.39 -8.99
CA PRO A 4 -36.07 -21.31 -7.92
C PRO A 4 -35.07 -20.62 -6.97
N PHE A 5 -35.55 -20.11 -5.83
CA PHE A 5 -34.73 -19.32 -4.90
C PHE A 5 -33.68 -20.17 -4.16
N GLU A 6 -33.98 -21.43 -3.90
CA GLU A 6 -33.08 -22.39 -3.25
C GLU A 6 -31.81 -22.60 -4.07
N GLY A 7 -31.92 -22.58 -5.40
CA GLY A 7 -30.77 -22.63 -6.30
C GLY A 7 -29.93 -21.35 -6.31
N LEU A 8 -30.50 -20.22 -5.88
CA LEU A 8 -29.81 -18.93 -5.79
C LEU A 8 -29.12 -18.69 -4.44
N LEU A 9 -29.51 -19.43 -3.39
CA LEU A 9 -28.92 -19.29 -2.06
C LEU A 9 -27.39 -19.44 -2.05
N PRO A 10 -26.77 -20.45 -2.71
CA PRO A 10 -25.32 -20.57 -2.74
C PRO A 10 -24.66 -19.34 -3.39
N TYR A 11 -25.25 -18.82 -4.48
CA TYR A 11 -24.75 -17.64 -5.16
C TYR A 11 -24.85 -16.39 -4.30
N ALA A 12 -25.97 -16.20 -3.60
CA ALA A 12 -26.14 -15.08 -2.67
C ALA A 12 -25.11 -15.10 -1.55
N ILE A 13 -24.84 -16.27 -0.97
CA ILE A 13 -23.81 -16.45 0.07
C ILE A 13 -22.42 -16.13 -0.48
N MET A 14 -22.07 -16.65 -1.67
CA MET A 14 -20.80 -16.34 -2.32
C MET A 14 -20.65 -14.84 -2.57
N THR A 15 -21.66 -14.20 -3.16
CA THR A 15 -21.66 -12.76 -3.41
C THR A 15 -21.52 -11.95 -2.12
N ALA A 16 -22.17 -12.36 -1.04
CA ALA A 16 -22.05 -11.69 0.26
C ALA A 16 -20.62 -11.76 0.81
N PHE A 17 -19.98 -12.93 0.76
CA PHE A 17 -18.59 -13.08 1.23
C PHE A 17 -17.60 -12.33 0.35
N PHE A 18 -17.74 -12.38 -0.97
CA PHE A 18 -16.89 -11.59 -1.87
C PHE A 18 -17.08 -10.08 -1.67
N GLY A 19 -18.33 -9.63 -1.49
CA GLY A 19 -18.64 -8.23 -1.19
C GLY A 19 -18.04 -7.79 0.14
N LEU A 20 -18.19 -8.61 1.19
CA LEU A 20 -17.62 -8.33 2.52
C LEU A 20 -16.09 -8.26 2.48
N ALA A 21 -15.44 -9.21 1.82
CA ALA A 21 -13.98 -9.22 1.71
C ALA A 21 -13.47 -8.03 0.89
N GLY A 22 -14.08 -7.75 -0.27
CA GLY A 22 -13.70 -6.64 -1.14
C GLY A 22 -13.86 -5.27 -0.46
N HIS A 23 -15.05 -5.01 0.10
CA HIS A 23 -15.30 -3.76 0.83
C HIS A 23 -14.49 -3.66 2.13
N GLY A 24 -14.26 -4.78 2.82
CA GLY A 24 -13.47 -4.81 4.05
C GLY A 24 -12.03 -4.35 3.81
N VAL A 25 -11.37 -4.90 2.78
CA VAL A 25 -10.01 -4.48 2.42
C VAL A 25 -9.99 -3.02 1.95
N GLN A 26 -10.95 -2.62 1.11
CA GLN A 26 -11.02 -1.23 0.64
C GLN A 26 -11.19 -0.25 1.80
N PHE A 27 -12.04 -0.56 2.78
CA PHE A 27 -12.30 0.29 3.94
C PHE A 27 -11.04 0.47 4.80
N ILE A 28 -10.34 -0.63 5.11
CA ILE A 28 -9.09 -0.57 5.90
C ILE A 28 -8.07 0.32 5.21
N ARG A 29 -7.86 0.15 3.89
CA ARG A 29 -6.91 0.98 3.15
C ARG A 29 -7.32 2.44 3.05
N TYR A 30 -8.62 2.69 2.90
CA TYR A 30 -9.18 4.04 2.90
C TYR A 30 -8.94 4.75 4.24
N TRP A 31 -9.11 4.03 5.34
CA TRP A 31 -8.79 4.51 6.68
C TRP A 31 -7.30 4.80 6.85
N ASP A 32 -6.43 3.85 6.50
CA ASP A 32 -4.97 3.98 6.62
C ASP A 32 -4.41 5.13 5.77
N ASN A 33 -5.08 5.46 4.67
CA ASN A 33 -4.72 6.59 3.80
C ASN A 33 -5.26 7.94 4.28
N GLY A 34 -5.84 8.02 5.48
CA GLY A 34 -6.40 9.25 6.01
C GLY A 34 -7.62 9.71 5.20
N TRP A 35 -8.55 8.78 4.96
CA TRP A 35 -9.82 9.05 4.27
C TRP A 35 -9.67 9.43 2.80
N LYS A 36 -8.61 8.91 2.15
CA LYS A 36 -8.33 9.10 0.72
C LYS A 36 -8.26 7.75 0.03
N ASN A 37 -8.75 7.70 -1.21
CA ASN A 37 -8.67 6.50 -2.03
C ASN A 37 -7.20 6.11 -2.29
N ASP A 38 -6.98 4.80 -2.44
CA ASP A 38 -5.70 4.22 -2.87
C ASP A 38 -5.32 4.75 -4.26
N ARG A 39 -4.02 5.02 -4.46
CA ARG A 39 -3.48 5.32 -5.78
C ARG A 39 -3.01 4.04 -6.44
N TYR A 40 -3.31 3.90 -7.72
CA TYR A 40 -2.89 2.79 -8.57
C TYR A 40 -2.02 3.32 -9.71
N ASN A 41 -1.19 2.45 -10.28
CA ASN A 41 -0.29 2.78 -11.39
C ASN A 41 0.66 3.97 -11.10
N LEU A 42 1.28 3.95 -9.92
CA LEU A 42 2.25 4.96 -9.49
C LEU A 42 3.55 4.80 -10.27
N ASP A 43 4.04 5.89 -10.86
CA ASP A 43 5.35 5.93 -11.49
C ASP A 43 6.46 6.31 -10.48
N GLU A 44 7.71 6.34 -10.95
CA GLU A 44 8.85 6.71 -10.08
C GLU A 44 8.74 8.14 -9.55
N TRP A 45 8.16 9.04 -10.34
CA TRP A 45 7.96 10.43 -9.94
C TRP A 45 6.95 10.52 -8.81
N ASP A 46 5.82 9.84 -8.92
CA ASP A 46 4.77 9.77 -7.92
C ASP A 46 5.28 9.20 -6.60
N LEU A 47 6.12 8.17 -6.65
CA LEU A 47 6.76 7.60 -5.46
C LEU A 47 7.66 8.62 -4.77
N LYS A 48 8.45 9.39 -5.53
CA LYS A 48 9.28 10.48 -4.99
C LYS A 48 8.43 11.61 -4.42
N MET A 49 7.33 11.97 -5.07
CA MET A 49 6.40 13.00 -4.57
C MET A 49 5.68 12.56 -3.30
N ILE A 50 5.25 11.29 -3.20
CA ILE A 50 4.69 10.72 -1.96
C ILE A 50 5.70 10.80 -0.81
N ALA A 51 6.95 10.44 -1.07
CA ALA A 51 8.01 10.54 -0.06
C ALA A 51 8.25 12.00 0.37
N ARG A 52 8.27 12.94 -0.58
CA ARG A 52 8.35 14.38 -0.30
C ARG A 52 7.17 14.84 0.58
N ASP A 53 5.94 14.48 0.22
CA ASP A 53 4.74 14.88 0.96
C ASP A 53 4.73 14.33 2.39
N LEU A 54 5.21 13.10 2.59
CA LEU A 54 5.43 12.50 3.91
C LEU A 54 6.44 13.31 4.73
N LEU A 55 7.55 13.76 4.12
CA LEU A 55 8.55 14.57 4.81
C LEU A 55 8.04 15.98 5.14
N LEU A 56 7.18 16.56 4.28
CA LEU A 56 6.58 17.87 4.51
C LEU A 56 5.52 17.87 5.60
N THR A 57 4.69 16.82 5.65
CA THR A 57 3.48 16.78 6.49
C THR A 57 3.59 15.85 7.69
N GLY A 58 4.57 14.94 7.70
CA GLY A 58 4.70 13.87 8.69
C GLY A 58 3.66 12.74 8.55
N VAL A 59 2.72 12.85 7.60
CA VAL A 59 1.62 11.90 7.40
C VAL A 59 1.73 11.28 6.01
N LYS A 60 1.57 9.95 5.89
CA LYS A 60 1.73 9.18 4.65
C LYS A 60 0.95 9.72 3.44
N ARG A 61 -0.20 10.36 3.68
CA ARG A 61 -1.08 10.94 2.63
C ARG A 61 -1.45 12.40 2.93
N GLY A 62 -0.68 13.07 3.78
CA GLY A 62 -0.87 14.48 4.09
C GLY A 62 -0.66 15.34 2.84
N GLN A 63 -1.44 16.40 2.72
CA GLN A 63 -1.24 17.44 1.70
C GLN A 63 -1.21 18.77 2.44
N SER A 64 -0.25 19.63 2.09
CA SER A 64 -0.17 21.00 2.56
C SER A 64 -0.27 21.94 1.36
N THR A 65 -0.91 23.09 1.58
CA THR A 65 -1.03 24.17 0.61
C THR A 65 -0.19 25.38 1.01
N ASP A 66 0.60 25.25 2.09
CA ASP A 66 1.35 26.35 2.65
C ASP A 66 2.46 26.78 1.68
N PRO A 67 2.64 28.10 1.46
CA PRO A 67 3.66 28.60 0.53
C PRO A 67 5.08 28.42 1.06
N VAL A 68 5.25 28.29 2.38
CA VAL A 68 6.54 28.14 3.05
C VAL A 68 6.58 26.78 3.75
N ALA A 69 7.58 25.96 3.41
CA ALA A 69 7.78 24.67 4.04
C ALA A 69 8.24 24.80 5.51
N PRO A 70 7.93 23.82 6.38
CA PRO A 70 8.40 23.83 7.76
C PRO A 70 9.92 23.73 7.83
N GLU A 71 10.53 24.32 8.85
CA GLU A 71 11.99 24.36 9.00
C GLU A 71 12.63 22.96 9.09
N SER A 72 11.92 22.02 9.73
CA SER A 72 12.31 20.61 9.83
C SER A 72 12.51 19.94 8.47
N PHE A 73 11.84 20.42 7.41
CA PHE A 73 11.96 19.85 6.08
C PHE A 73 13.37 20.03 5.49
N LYS A 74 14.12 21.05 5.90
CA LYS A 74 15.50 21.30 5.40
C LYS A 74 16.47 20.18 5.75
N THR A 75 16.24 19.51 6.89
CA THR A 75 17.10 18.42 7.39
C THR A 75 16.41 17.05 7.31
N ALA A 76 15.13 17.02 6.96
CA ALA A 76 14.37 15.79 6.86
C ALA A 76 14.86 14.93 5.67
N GLN A 77 15.19 13.68 5.97
CA GLN A 77 15.57 12.70 4.96
C GLN A 77 14.86 11.36 5.22
N LYS A 78 14.44 10.69 4.15
CA LYS A 78 13.86 9.35 4.24
C LYS A 78 15.00 8.33 4.36
N ILE A 79 15.15 7.72 5.53
CA ILE A 79 16.11 6.63 5.72
C ILE A 79 15.39 5.32 5.44
N GLU A 80 15.76 4.65 4.36
CA GLU A 80 15.33 3.28 4.09
C GLU A 80 16.38 2.32 4.64
N GLN A 81 15.95 1.36 5.47
CA GLN A 81 16.83 0.27 5.89
C GLN A 81 17.11 -0.63 4.68
N ARG A 82 18.27 -0.43 4.07
CA ARG A 82 18.76 -1.20 2.93
C ARG A 82 19.85 -2.14 3.41
N TYR A 83 19.66 -3.43 3.16
CA TYR A 83 20.64 -4.48 3.41
C TYR A 83 21.41 -4.75 2.11
N TRP A 84 22.71 -4.99 2.23
CA TRP A 84 23.55 -5.35 1.10
C TRP A 84 23.74 -6.86 1.04
N THR A 85 23.65 -7.43 -0.15
CA THR A 85 23.89 -8.85 -0.42
C THR A 85 25.10 -9.03 -1.35
N PRO A 86 26.14 -9.76 -0.92
CA PRO A 86 27.36 -9.95 -1.72
C PRO A 86 27.15 -10.73 -3.02
N TYR A 87 26.06 -11.51 -3.12
CA TYR A 87 25.85 -12.43 -4.24
C TYR A 87 25.39 -11.76 -5.55
N ARG A 88 24.80 -10.56 -5.48
CA ARG A 88 24.28 -9.81 -6.65
C ARG A 88 24.75 -8.36 -6.75
N ASP A 89 25.52 -7.89 -5.77
CA ASP A 89 25.89 -6.47 -5.62
C ASP A 89 24.66 -5.53 -5.65
N GLU A 90 23.58 -5.97 -5.01
CA GLU A 90 22.31 -5.25 -4.94
C GLU A 90 21.95 -4.94 -3.49
N TYR A 91 21.31 -3.78 -3.30
CA TYR A 91 20.68 -3.40 -2.04
C TYR A 91 19.22 -3.84 -2.04
N PHE A 92 18.75 -4.43 -0.94
CA PHE A 92 17.35 -4.85 -0.79
C PHE A 92 16.75 -4.41 0.55
N ILE A 93 15.43 -4.35 0.61
CA ILE A 93 14.67 -4.07 1.84
C ILE A 93 14.12 -5.40 2.36
N LEU A 94 14.51 -5.80 3.58
CA LEU A 94 14.15 -7.09 4.18
C LEU A 94 12.63 -7.33 4.20
N ARG A 95 11.86 -6.29 4.55
CA ARG A 95 10.40 -6.33 4.59
C ARG A 95 9.79 -6.69 3.23
N GLU A 96 10.34 -6.16 2.14
CA GLU A 96 9.82 -6.41 0.79
C GLU A 96 10.11 -7.83 0.34
N ARG A 97 11.32 -8.36 0.61
CA ARG A 97 11.67 -9.75 0.31
C ARG A 97 10.84 -10.74 1.13
N LEU A 98 10.66 -10.50 2.42
CA LEU A 98 9.78 -11.32 3.26
C LEU A 98 8.35 -11.33 2.71
N PHE A 99 7.80 -10.16 2.38
CA PHE A 99 6.47 -10.08 1.78
C PHE A 99 6.38 -10.86 0.47
N ARG A 100 7.37 -10.75 -0.42
CA ARG A 100 7.41 -11.53 -1.68
C ARG A 100 7.50 -13.04 -1.43
N GLY A 101 8.31 -13.47 -0.47
CA GLY A 101 8.38 -14.86 -0.04
C GLY A 101 7.04 -15.40 0.45
N TYR A 102 6.37 -14.68 1.35
CA TYR A 102 5.09 -15.11 1.89
C TYR A 102 3.93 -15.00 0.89
N ALA A 103 3.88 -13.96 0.06
CA ALA A 103 2.76 -13.68 -0.84
C ALA A 103 2.87 -14.41 -2.19
N PHE A 104 4.09 -14.56 -2.71
CA PHE A 104 4.35 -15.11 -4.04
C PHE A 104 5.20 -16.38 -4.03
N GLY A 105 5.67 -16.84 -2.85
CA GLY A 105 6.57 -18.00 -2.74
C GLY A 105 8.00 -17.71 -3.18
N GLU A 106 8.32 -16.44 -3.48
CA GLU A 106 9.64 -15.99 -3.92
C GLU A 106 10.56 -15.79 -2.71
N TRP A 107 11.05 -16.90 -2.15
CA TRP A 107 11.99 -16.90 -1.03
C TRP A 107 13.42 -16.68 -1.51
N ASP A 108 13.80 -15.42 -1.71
CA ASP A 108 15.18 -15.05 -2.06
C ASP A 108 15.96 -14.62 -0.81
N PHE A 109 16.60 -15.58 -0.14
CA PHE A 109 17.49 -15.34 1.00
C PHE A 109 18.97 -15.16 0.60
N SER A 110 19.25 -15.15 -0.71
CA SER A 110 20.60 -14.98 -1.25
C SER A 110 21.01 -13.53 -1.45
#